data_AF-A0A8T6ICS7-F1
#
_entry.id   AF-A0A8T6ICS7-F1
#
_cell.length_a   1.000
_cell.length_b   1.000
_cell.length_c   1.000
_cell.angle_alpha   90.00
_cell.angle_beta   90.00
_cell.angle_gamma   90.00
#
_symmetry.space_group_name_H-M   'P 1'
#
loop_
_entity.id
_entity.type
_entity.pdbx_description
1 polymer ?
#
loop_
_entity_poly.entity_id
_entity_poly.type
_entity_poly.pdbx_seq_one_letter_code
_entity_poly.pdbx_strand_id
1 'polypeptide(L)'
;MNDGLIASDAPLTTEQQAVLTALADTIVPASEDGRMPGAGALDLLGYLQRAAEDFLPELPAILDAFDAAFATEDLAMRYERVKAWSEEAPETFQALLGHVYGCYYQDAGVLEAVGVGAGPPFPRGNTVEPGDLSLLDPVMENPLEWRRA
;
A
#
# COMPACT_ATOMS: atom_id res chain seq x y z
N MET A 1 35.31 -16.41 -20.89
CA MET A 1 34.12 -16.28 -21.76
C MET A 1 32.96 -16.03 -20.83
N ASN A 2 32.46 -14.80 -20.82
CA ASN A 2 31.25 -14.43 -20.10
C ASN A 2 30.07 -14.96 -20.90
N ASP A 3 29.44 -16.03 -20.43
CA ASP A 3 28.09 -16.35 -20.87
C ASP A 3 27.13 -15.59 -19.97
N GLY A 4 26.56 -14.54 -20.56
CA GLY A 4 25.49 -13.78 -19.97
C GLY A 4 24.31 -14.68 -19.65
N LEU A 5 24.10 -14.91 -18.35
CA LEU A 5 22.76 -15.21 -17.86
C LEU A 5 22.08 -13.85 -17.71
N ILE A 6 21.39 -13.43 -18.76
CA ILE A 6 20.29 -12.48 -18.60
C ILE A 6 19.30 -13.21 -17.71
N ALA A 7 19.25 -12.83 -16.43
CA ALA A 7 18.18 -13.25 -15.54
C ALA A 7 16.89 -12.73 -16.17
N SER A 8 16.10 -13.65 -16.72
CA SER A 8 14.85 -13.35 -17.41
C SER A 8 13.92 -12.60 -16.48
N ASP A 9 13.44 -11.44 -16.94
CA ASP A 9 12.07 -10.97 -16.79
C ASP A 9 11.13 -12.18 -16.64
N ALA A 10 10.83 -12.62 -15.42
CA ALA A 10 9.86 -13.67 -15.19
C ALA A 10 8.57 -12.96 -14.76
N PRO A 11 7.65 -12.65 -15.69
CA PRO A 11 6.31 -12.27 -15.30
C PRO A 11 5.74 -13.45 -14.48
N LEU A 12 5.10 -13.12 -13.35
CA LEU A 12 4.41 -14.08 -12.49
C LEU A 12 3.58 -15.06 -13.32
N THR A 13 3.51 -16.33 -12.90
CA THR A 13 2.61 -17.30 -13.54
C THR A 13 1.15 -16.87 -13.41
N THR A 14 0.26 -17.43 -14.22
CA THR A 14 -1.18 -17.15 -14.12
C THR A 14 -1.71 -17.46 -12.73
N GLU A 15 -1.24 -18.55 -12.12
CA GLU A 15 -1.59 -18.95 -10.76
C GLU A 15 -1.09 -17.92 -9.73
N GLN A 16 0.17 -17.49 -9.84
CA GLN A 16 0.75 -16.47 -8.97
C GLN A 16 0.03 -15.12 -9.11
N GLN A 17 -0.38 -14.74 -10.33
CA GLN A 17 -1.18 -13.53 -10.54
C GLN A 17 -2.55 -13.64 -9.85
N ALA A 18 -3.22 -14.78 -9.95
CA ALA A 18 -4.50 -15.00 -9.28
C ALA A 18 -4.35 -14.96 -7.74
N VAL A 19 -3.28 -15.57 -7.20
CA VAL A 19 -2.95 -15.48 -5.77
C VAL A 19 -2.66 -14.03 -5.37
N LEU A 20 -1.90 -13.27 -6.17
CA LEU A 20 -1.58 -11.87 -5.89
C LEU A 20 -2.86 -11.02 -5.81
N THR A 21 -3.77 -11.17 -6.77
CA THR A 21 -5.08 -10.51 -6.75
C THR A 21 -5.87 -10.89 -5.50
N ALA A 22 -5.98 -12.18 -5.20
CA ALA A 22 -6.74 -12.65 -4.05
C ALA A 22 -6.13 -12.21 -2.70
N LEU A 23 -4.80 -12.14 -2.62
CA LEU A 23 -4.06 -11.67 -1.44
C LEU A 23 -4.28 -10.17 -1.22
N ALA A 24 -4.19 -9.38 -2.28
CA ALA A 24 -4.50 -7.95 -2.23
C ALA A 24 -5.96 -7.71 -1.80
N ASP A 25 -6.93 -8.42 -2.38
CA ASP A 25 -8.35 -8.36 -1.98
C ASP A 25 -8.60 -8.84 -0.54
N THR A 26 -7.72 -9.66 0.01
CA THR A 26 -7.81 -10.09 1.42
C THR A 26 -7.33 -8.99 2.36
N ILE A 27 -6.28 -8.26 1.97
CA ILE A 27 -5.72 -7.15 2.74
C ILE A 27 -6.65 -5.93 2.69
N VAL A 28 -7.14 -5.58 1.50
CA VAL A 28 -8.12 -4.50 1.30
C VAL A 28 -9.28 -5.01 0.45
N PRO A 29 -10.37 -5.50 1.05
CA PRO A 29 -11.53 -5.99 0.32
C PRO A 29 -12.34 -4.84 -0.28
N ALA A 30 -13.11 -5.14 -1.32
CA ALA A 30 -14.11 -4.21 -1.83
C ALA A 30 -15.16 -3.89 -0.75
N SER A 31 -15.63 -2.65 -0.73
CA SER A 31 -16.71 -2.26 0.18
C SER A 31 -18.02 -2.94 -0.21
N GLU A 32 -18.84 -3.31 0.77
CA GLU A 32 -20.16 -3.93 0.54
C GLU A 32 -21.11 -3.10 -0.32
N ASP A 33 -21.01 -1.77 -0.24
CA ASP A 33 -21.82 -0.84 -1.03
C ASP A 33 -21.25 -0.55 -2.44
N GLY A 34 -20.13 -1.20 -2.80
CA GLY A 34 -19.48 -1.10 -4.10
C GLY A 34 -18.82 0.25 -4.41
N ARG A 35 -18.73 1.17 -3.44
CA ARG A 35 -18.10 2.49 -3.66
C ARG A 35 -16.58 2.41 -3.72
N MET A 36 -15.99 1.50 -2.96
CA MET A 36 -14.55 1.27 -2.89
C MET A 36 -14.20 -0.06 -3.58
N PRO A 37 -13.26 -0.07 -4.54
CA PRO A 37 -12.78 -1.31 -5.14
C PRO A 37 -11.99 -2.14 -4.12
N GLY A 38 -11.85 -3.44 -4.34
CA GLY A 38 -10.84 -4.23 -3.63
C GLY A 38 -9.45 -3.96 -4.23
N ALA A 39 -8.39 -4.15 -3.44
CA ALA A 39 -7.03 -3.89 -3.94
C ALA A 39 -6.62 -4.87 -5.06
N GLY A 40 -7.24 -6.05 -5.15
CA GLY A 40 -7.02 -6.99 -6.25
C GLY A 40 -7.51 -6.48 -7.61
N ALA A 41 -8.37 -5.47 -7.64
CA ALA A 41 -8.79 -4.81 -8.88
C ALA A 41 -7.75 -3.81 -9.43
N LEU A 42 -6.70 -3.51 -8.67
CA LEU A 42 -5.65 -2.56 -9.05
C LEU A 42 -4.41 -3.30 -9.60
N ASP A 43 -3.61 -2.58 -10.38
CA ASP A 43 -2.37 -3.10 -10.97
C ASP A 43 -1.20 -3.07 -9.96
N LEU A 44 -1.26 -3.93 -8.96
CA LEU A 44 -0.22 -4.04 -7.93
C LEU A 44 1.13 -4.47 -8.53
N LEU A 45 1.13 -5.38 -9.50
CA LEU A 45 2.38 -5.81 -10.15
C LEU A 45 3.05 -4.64 -10.89
N GLY A 46 2.28 -3.89 -11.69
CA GLY A 46 2.82 -2.70 -12.36
C GLY A 46 3.23 -1.60 -11.37
N TYR A 47 2.54 -1.45 -10.23
CA TYR A 47 2.99 -0.57 -9.15
C TYR A 47 4.36 -0.99 -8.63
N LEU A 48 4.54 -2.27 -8.27
CA LEU A 48 5.80 -2.79 -7.74
C LEU A 48 6.95 -2.60 -8.73
N GLN A 49 6.71 -2.84 -10.03
CA GLN A 49 7.69 -2.60 -11.10
C GLN A 49 8.17 -1.16 -11.20
N ARG A 50 7.34 -0.18 -10.83
CA ARG A 50 7.69 1.25 -10.91
C ARG A 50 8.24 1.81 -9.61
N ALA A 51 7.72 1.34 -8.47
CA ALA A 51 7.89 1.98 -7.17
C ALA A 51 8.68 1.12 -6.17
N ALA A 52 8.88 -0.17 -6.44
CA ALA A 52 9.46 -1.12 -5.51
C ALA A 52 10.19 -2.26 -6.24
N GLU A 53 11.06 -1.92 -7.18
CA GLU A 53 11.82 -2.89 -7.98
C GLU A 53 12.61 -3.87 -7.10
N ASP A 54 13.19 -3.38 -6.00
CA ASP A 54 13.94 -4.19 -5.03
C ASP A 54 13.10 -5.25 -4.32
N PHE A 55 11.77 -5.10 -4.27
CA PHE A 55 10.85 -6.06 -3.66
C PHE A 55 10.40 -7.17 -4.63
N LEU A 56 10.48 -6.93 -5.95
CA LEU A 56 10.04 -7.90 -6.96
C LEU A 56 10.66 -9.30 -6.83
N PRO A 57 11.95 -9.47 -6.47
CA PRO A 57 12.54 -10.79 -6.31
C PRO A 57 11.92 -11.63 -5.19
N GLU A 58 11.33 -11.00 -4.17
CA GLU A 58 10.67 -11.69 -3.05
C GLU A 58 9.26 -12.18 -3.40
N LEU A 59 8.63 -11.53 -4.38
CA LEU A 59 7.22 -11.73 -4.69
C LEU A 59 6.85 -13.18 -5.06
N PRO A 60 7.61 -13.91 -5.90
CA PRO A 60 7.30 -15.31 -6.19
C PRO A 60 7.27 -16.19 -4.94
N ALA A 61 8.24 -16.02 -4.03
CA ALA A 61 8.32 -16.82 -2.81
C ALA A 61 7.14 -16.55 -1.86
N ILE A 62 6.67 -15.29 -1.80
CA ILE A 62 5.48 -14.91 -1.06
C ILE A 62 4.24 -15.60 -1.65
N LEU A 63 4.09 -15.57 -2.97
CA LEU A 63 2.92 -16.13 -3.64
C LEU A 63 2.90 -17.65 -3.58
N ASP A 64 4.07 -18.29 -3.64
CA ASP A 64 4.22 -19.74 -3.51
C ASP A 64 3.95 -20.27 -2.09
N ALA A 65 3.83 -19.38 -1.08
CA ALA A 65 3.34 -19.74 0.25
C ALA A 65 1.84 -20.08 0.25
N PHE A 66 1.12 -19.71 -0.81
CA PHE A 66 -0.30 -19.99 -1.00
C PHE A 66 -0.47 -20.96 -2.18
N ASP A 67 -1.37 -21.92 -2.03
CA ASP A 67 -1.73 -22.83 -3.11
C ASP A 67 -2.72 -22.20 -4.09
N ALA A 68 -2.91 -22.84 -5.24
CA ALA A 68 -3.87 -22.37 -6.25
C ALA A 68 -5.32 -22.29 -5.73
N ALA A 69 -5.66 -23.06 -4.68
CA ALA A 69 -7.01 -23.03 -4.08
C ALA A 69 -7.30 -21.69 -3.40
N PHE A 70 -6.28 -21.07 -2.80
CA PHE A 70 -6.37 -19.76 -2.14
C PHE A 70 -7.09 -18.71 -2.99
N ALA A 71 -6.77 -18.64 -4.29
CA ALA A 71 -7.34 -17.63 -5.18
C ALA A 71 -8.85 -17.75 -5.38
N THR A 72 -9.42 -18.92 -5.09
CA THR A 72 -10.85 -19.24 -5.29
C THR A 72 -11.64 -19.35 -3.99
N GLU A 73 -10.96 -19.26 -2.84
CA GLU A 73 -11.58 -19.31 -1.53
C GLU A 73 -12.39 -18.04 -1.23
N ASP A 74 -13.40 -18.18 -0.36
CA ASP A 74 -14.08 -17.02 0.17
C ASP A 74 -13.14 -16.15 1.03
N LEU A 75 -13.55 -14.91 1.28
CA LEU A 75 -12.72 -13.94 2.00
C LEU A 75 -12.41 -14.40 3.43
N ALA A 76 -13.34 -15.10 4.10
CA ALA A 76 -13.14 -15.51 5.49
C ALA A 76 -12.05 -16.59 5.59
N MET A 77 -12.03 -17.55 4.66
CA MET A 77 -11.00 -18.57 4.59
C MET A 77 -9.63 -17.97 4.23
N ARG A 78 -9.59 -17.07 3.22
CA ARG A 78 -8.37 -16.36 2.86
C ARG A 78 -7.82 -15.54 4.02
N TYR A 79 -8.68 -14.85 4.76
CA TYR A 79 -8.31 -14.05 5.92
C TYR A 79 -7.57 -14.89 6.97
N GLU A 80 -8.09 -16.06 7.34
CA GLU A 80 -7.42 -16.92 8.35
C GLU A 80 -6.05 -17.40 7.87
N ARG A 81 -5.90 -17.73 6.59
CA ARG A 81 -4.61 -18.13 6.00
C ARG A 81 -3.61 -16.98 5.96
N VAL A 82 -4.03 -15.79 5.52
CA VAL A 82 -3.18 -14.59 5.49
C VAL A 82 -2.79 -14.16 6.90
N LYS A 83 -3.71 -14.28 7.87
CA LYS A 83 -3.42 -14.01 9.28
C LYS A 83 -2.36 -14.97 9.82
N ALA A 84 -2.52 -16.28 9.60
CA ALA A 84 -1.52 -17.27 10.01
C ALA A 84 -0.15 -16.97 9.38
N TRP A 85 -0.11 -16.70 8.07
CA TRP A 85 1.12 -16.30 7.38
C TRP A 85 1.74 -15.01 7.95
N SER A 86 0.92 -14.02 8.32
CA SER A 86 1.40 -12.76 8.92
C SER A 86 2.06 -12.95 10.28
N GLU A 87 1.69 -14.01 11.02
CA GLU A 87 2.31 -14.38 12.29
C GLU A 87 3.61 -15.17 12.07
N GLU A 88 3.68 -15.98 11.02
CA GLU A 88 4.86 -16.77 10.65
C GLU A 88 5.98 -15.91 10.01
N ALA A 89 5.62 -14.95 9.15
CA ALA A 89 6.53 -14.11 8.40
C ALA A 89 6.20 -12.61 8.54
N PRO A 90 6.30 -12.03 9.75
CA PRO A 90 5.81 -10.69 10.04
C PRO A 90 6.52 -9.60 9.22
N GLU A 91 7.84 -9.68 9.04
CA GLU A 91 8.60 -8.66 8.30
C GLU A 91 8.19 -8.61 6.82
N THR A 92 8.11 -9.79 6.17
CA THR A 92 7.67 -9.92 4.78
C THR A 92 6.21 -9.48 4.60
N PHE A 93 5.33 -9.85 5.53
CA PHE A 93 3.95 -9.40 5.51
C PHE A 93 3.84 -7.88 5.63
N GLN A 94 4.60 -7.25 6.54
CA GLN A 94 4.59 -5.79 6.69
C GLN A 94 5.12 -5.06 5.46
N ALA A 95 6.15 -5.61 4.80
CA ALA A 95 6.65 -5.06 3.54
C ALA A 95 5.58 -5.11 2.43
N LEU A 96 4.96 -6.29 2.24
CA LEU A 96 3.86 -6.45 1.28
C LEU A 96 2.69 -5.50 1.61
N LEU A 97 2.30 -5.42 2.87
CA LEU A 97 1.21 -4.57 3.36
C LEU A 97 1.46 -3.09 3.00
N GLY A 98 2.70 -2.62 3.18
CA GLY A 98 3.11 -1.28 2.79
C GLY A 98 2.91 -1.02 1.29
N HIS A 99 3.28 -1.98 0.44
CA HIS A 99 3.10 -1.88 -1.01
C HIS A 99 1.63 -1.96 -1.44
N VAL A 100 0.83 -2.82 -0.82
CA VAL A 100 -0.62 -2.90 -1.10
C VAL A 100 -1.30 -1.58 -0.75
N TYR A 101 -1.02 -1.00 0.42
CA TYR A 101 -1.56 0.32 0.78
C TYR A 101 -1.02 1.44 -0.11
N GLY A 102 0.26 1.39 -0.47
CA GLY A 102 0.87 2.34 -1.38
C GLY A 102 0.21 2.33 -2.76
N CYS A 103 -0.06 1.15 -3.31
CA CYS A 103 -0.80 1.00 -4.57
C CYS A 103 -2.26 1.49 -4.41
N TYR A 104 -2.95 1.08 -3.35
CA TYR A 104 -4.36 1.36 -3.15
C TYR A 104 -4.65 2.84 -2.93
N TYR A 105 -3.99 3.48 -1.96
CA TYR A 105 -4.26 4.88 -1.61
C TYR A 105 -3.53 5.90 -2.49
N GLN A 106 -2.82 5.45 -3.52
CA GLN A 106 -2.32 6.33 -4.60
C GLN A 106 -3.16 6.23 -5.87
N ASP A 107 -4.10 5.27 -5.95
CA ASP A 107 -5.03 5.20 -7.06
C ASP A 107 -5.97 6.41 -7.07
N ALA A 108 -6.14 7.01 -8.25
CA ALA A 108 -6.93 8.23 -8.40
C ALA A 108 -8.41 8.00 -8.09
N GLY A 109 -8.96 6.84 -8.45
CA GLY A 109 -10.35 6.48 -8.19
C GLY A 109 -10.60 6.22 -6.70
N VAL A 110 -9.67 5.51 -6.03
CA VAL A 110 -9.71 5.33 -4.58
C VAL A 110 -9.64 6.68 -3.86
N LEU A 111 -8.70 7.56 -4.24
CA LEU A 111 -8.55 8.89 -3.66
C LEU A 111 -9.83 9.73 -3.81
N GLU A 112 -10.42 9.73 -5.00
CA GLU A 112 -11.68 10.42 -5.26
C GLU A 112 -12.82 9.85 -4.40
N ALA A 113 -12.90 8.52 -4.27
CA ALA A 113 -13.93 7.84 -3.49
C ALA A 113 -13.84 8.12 -1.97
N VAL A 114 -12.63 8.36 -1.43
CA VAL A 114 -12.43 8.82 -0.05
C VAL A 114 -12.56 10.35 0.13
N GLY A 115 -12.87 11.08 -0.95
CA GLY A 115 -13.07 12.53 -0.93
C GLY A 115 -11.78 13.35 -0.97
N VAL A 116 -10.65 12.73 -1.31
CA VAL A 116 -9.38 13.43 -1.55
C VAL A 116 -9.31 13.77 -3.04
N GLY A 117 -9.31 15.06 -3.36
CA GLY A 117 -9.23 15.50 -4.76
C GLY A 117 -7.97 14.98 -5.44
N ALA A 118 -8.13 14.19 -6.50
CA ALA A 118 -7.02 13.59 -7.23
C ALA A 118 -6.01 14.65 -7.76
N GLY A 119 -4.74 14.28 -7.80
CA GLY A 119 -3.65 15.10 -8.34
C GLY A 119 -2.79 15.81 -7.30
N PRO A 120 -1.76 16.56 -7.74
CA PRO A 120 -0.81 17.18 -6.84
C PRO A 120 -1.48 18.23 -5.94
N PRO A 121 -1.06 18.35 -4.67
CA PRO A 121 -1.59 19.37 -3.79
C PRO A 121 -1.30 20.76 -4.36
N PHE A 122 -0.11 21.03 -4.88
CA PHE A 122 0.17 22.33 -5.51
C PHE A 122 -0.39 22.41 -6.94
N PRO A 123 -1.04 23.53 -7.34
CA PRO A 123 -1.19 24.79 -6.60
C PRO A 123 -2.46 24.90 -5.74
N ARG A 124 -3.36 23.91 -5.74
CA ARG A 124 -4.64 23.96 -5.00
C ARG A 124 -4.46 24.12 -3.48
N GLY A 125 -3.51 23.39 -2.90
CA GLY A 125 -3.28 23.24 -1.47
C GLY A 125 -4.43 22.51 -0.76
N ASN A 126 -4.26 22.29 0.53
CA ASN A 126 -5.38 22.02 1.44
C ASN A 126 -5.78 23.34 2.11
N THR A 127 -7.07 23.50 2.41
CA THR A 127 -7.52 24.58 3.29
C THR A 127 -6.97 24.33 4.69
N VAL A 128 -6.19 25.27 5.21
CA VAL A 128 -5.68 25.24 6.59
C VAL A 128 -6.56 26.16 7.41
N GLU A 129 -7.21 25.61 8.44
CA GLU A 129 -7.95 26.42 9.40
C GLU A 129 -7.00 27.42 10.07
N PRO A 130 -7.36 28.72 10.15
CA PRO A 130 -6.55 29.69 10.85
C PRO A 130 -6.30 29.24 12.29
N GLY A 131 -5.02 29.15 12.70
CA GLY A 131 -4.67 28.83 14.08
C GLY A 131 -5.12 29.95 15.03
N ASP A 132 -5.38 29.58 16.28
CA ASP A 132 -5.61 30.57 17.34
C ASP A 132 -4.30 31.29 17.68
N LEU A 133 -4.14 32.50 17.15
CA LEU A 133 -2.93 33.30 17.35
C LEU A 133 -2.80 33.84 18.78
N SER A 134 -3.86 33.81 19.60
CA SER A 134 -3.77 34.20 21.02
C SER A 134 -2.87 33.26 21.83
N LEU A 135 -2.62 32.05 21.33
CA LEU A 135 -1.64 31.13 21.91
C LEU A 135 -0.20 31.67 21.89
N LEU A 136 0.07 32.69 21.07
CA LEU A 136 1.37 33.36 21.01
C LEU A 136 1.50 34.52 22.01
N ASP A 137 0.42 34.96 22.65
CA ASP A 137 0.42 36.10 23.56
C ASP A 137 1.47 35.95 24.69
N PRO A 138 1.60 34.80 25.38
CA PRO A 138 2.59 34.65 26.45
C PRO A 138 4.05 34.79 25.96
N VAL A 139 4.32 34.39 24.71
CA VAL A 139 5.65 34.49 24.08
C VAL A 139 5.94 35.92 23.67
N MET A 140 4.94 36.62 23.13
CA MET A 140 5.05 38.03 22.76
C MET A 140 5.20 38.94 23.97
N GLU A 141 4.55 38.60 25.08
CA GLU A 141 4.62 39.35 26.35
C GLU A 141 5.93 39.12 27.11
N ASN A 142 6.64 38.00 26.86
CA ASN A 142 7.92 37.66 27.51
C ASN A 142 9.07 37.39 26.52
N PRO A 143 9.47 38.36 25.68
CA PRO A 143 10.47 38.16 24.62
C PRO A 143 11.91 37.93 25.12
N LEU A 144 12.16 38.02 26.43
CA LEU A 144 13.49 38.10 27.04
C LEU A 144 13.94 36.83 27.78
N GLU A 145 13.05 35.89 28.09
CA GLU A 145 13.42 34.72 28.91
C GLU A 145 14.20 33.64 28.12
N TRP A 146 13.88 33.44 26.84
CA TRP A 146 14.56 32.44 25.99
C TRP A 146 15.88 32.93 25.35
N ARG A 147 16.19 34.24 25.44
CA ARG A 147 17.43 34.85 24.92
C ARG A 147 18.56 34.95 25.96
N ARG A 148 18.34 34.47 27.19
CA ARG A 148 19.29 34.59 28.32
C ARG A 148 20.00 33.26 28.66
N ALA A 149 20.04 32.30 27.73
CA ALA A 149 20.87 31.10 27.84
C ALA A 149 22.26 31.32 27.21
#